data_AF-A0A434CM30-F1
#
_entry.id   AF-A0A434CM30-F1
#
_cell.length_a   1.000
_cell.length_b   1.000
_cell.length_c   1.000
_cell.angle_alpha   90.00
_cell.angle_beta   90.00
_cell.angle_gamma   90.00
#
_symmetry.space_group_name_H-M   'P 1'
#
loop_
_entity.id
_entity.type
_entity.pdbx_description
1 polymer ?
#
loop_
_entity_poly.entity_id
_entity_poly.type
_entity_poly.pdbx_seq_one_letter_code
_entity_poly.pdbx_strand_id
1 'polypeptide(L)'
;MFGAIPLLIVPFVLYNLGLLGIFGGGDDPWASDLFSIRMMSGGVFSLTLGDLIVLIGLILFFVEIVKSTRTTSASIMDHLLSTFVFVAFLVEFLLVKGAAHSVFFTLMVIALVDVLAGFSVSMRAATRDINMN
;
A
#
# COMPACT_ATOMS: atom_id res chain seq x y z
N MET A 1 -5.82 19.03 -8.35
CA MET A 1 -6.82 18.15 -7.70
C MET A 1 -6.48 16.68 -7.86
N PHE A 2 -6.06 16.18 -9.04
CA PHE A 2 -5.67 14.76 -9.24
C PHE A 2 -4.33 14.32 -8.59
N GLY A 3 -3.51 15.24 -8.08
CA GLY A 3 -2.23 14.88 -7.44
C GLY A 3 -2.33 14.42 -5.97
N ALA A 4 -3.49 14.57 -5.34
CA ALA A 4 -3.68 14.31 -3.91
C ALA A 4 -4.24 12.92 -3.59
N ILE A 5 -4.55 12.11 -4.61
CA ILE A 5 -5.09 10.76 -4.39
C ILE A 5 -3.97 9.86 -3.86
N PRO A 6 -4.15 9.19 -2.71
CA PRO A 6 -3.16 8.25 -2.18
C PRO A 6 -3.00 7.07 -3.12
N LEU A 7 -1.79 6.81 -3.59
CA LEU A 7 -1.55 5.73 -4.56
C LEU A 7 -1.83 4.34 -3.98
N LEU A 8 -1.79 4.18 -2.65
CA LEU A 8 -2.13 2.93 -1.98
C LEU A 8 -3.62 2.54 -2.07
N ILE A 9 -4.48 3.42 -2.61
CA ILE A 9 -5.83 3.02 -3.01
C ILE A 9 -5.83 1.98 -4.14
N VAL A 10 -4.79 1.96 -4.98
CA VAL A 10 -4.68 1.01 -6.10
C VAL A 10 -4.53 -0.43 -5.60
N PRO A 11 -3.55 -0.79 -4.75
CA PRO A 11 -3.46 -2.15 -4.22
C PRO A 11 -4.67 -2.52 -3.36
N PHE A 12 -5.30 -1.57 -2.66
CA PHE A 12 -6.55 -1.80 -1.94
C PHE A 12 -7.67 -2.29 -2.88
N VAL A 13 -7.90 -1.55 -3.97
CA VAL A 13 -8.93 -1.89 -4.96
C VAL A 13 -8.57 -3.18 -5.68
N LEU A 14 -7.31 -3.36 -6.09
CA LEU A 14 -6.88 -4.59 -6.76
C LEU A 14 -7.12 -5.83 -5.88
N TYR A 15 -6.86 -5.75 -4.58
CA TYR A 15 -7.15 -6.85 -3.66
C TYR A 15 -8.66 -7.13 -3.60
N ASN A 16 -9.47 -6.09 -3.45
CA ASN A 16 -10.93 -6.26 -3.43
C ASN A 16 -11.47 -6.88 -4.73
N LEU A 17 -10.95 -6.48 -5.90
CA LEU A 17 -11.34 -7.07 -7.18
C LEU A 17 -11.01 -8.57 -7.27
N GLY A 18 -9.88 -8.98 -6.68
CA GLY A 18 -9.54 -10.39 -6.58
C GLY A 18 -10.49 -11.17 -5.68
N LEU A 19 -10.86 -10.62 -4.53
CA LEU A 19 -11.88 -11.23 -3.64
C LEU A 19 -13.25 -11.36 -4.30
N LEU A 20 -13.61 -10.44 -5.19
CA LEU A 20 -14.84 -10.49 -5.98
C LEU A 20 -14.79 -11.56 -7.10
N GLY A 21 -13.69 -12.30 -7.23
CA GLY A 21 -13.54 -13.38 -8.21
C GLY A 21 -13.19 -12.91 -9.62
N ILE A 22 -12.84 -11.63 -9.81
CA ILE A 22 -12.54 -11.07 -11.15
C ILE A 22 -11.29 -11.71 -11.76
N PHE A 23 -10.35 -12.16 -10.94
CA PHE A 23 -9.12 -12.84 -11.40
C PHE A 23 -9.25 -14.35 -11.57
N GLY A 24 -10.45 -14.93 -11.38
CA GLY A 24 -10.73 -16.33 -11.73
C GLY A 24 -10.12 -17.40 -10.81
N GLY A 25 -9.75 -17.06 -9.58
CA GLY A 25 -9.30 -18.02 -8.55
C GLY A 25 -10.46 -18.49 -7.67
N GLY A 26 -10.41 -19.74 -7.21
CA GLY A 26 -11.40 -20.33 -6.29
C GLY A 26 -11.39 -19.70 -4.89
N ASP A 27 -11.36 -20.51 -3.84
CA ASP A 27 -11.45 -20.00 -2.45
C ASP A 27 -10.29 -19.07 -2.04
N ASP A 28 -9.12 -19.17 -2.70
CA ASP A 28 -7.98 -18.27 -2.50
C ASP A 28 -7.32 -17.88 -3.85
N PRO A 29 -7.66 -16.70 -4.41
CA PRO A 29 -7.05 -16.22 -5.65
C PRO A 29 -5.59 -15.79 -5.49
N TRP A 30 -5.13 -15.48 -4.27
CA TRP A 30 -3.81 -14.90 -4.01
C TRP A 30 -2.70 -15.93 -3.98
N ALA A 31 -3.02 -17.18 -3.67
CA ALA A 31 -2.10 -18.31 -3.69
C ALA A 31 -1.76 -18.82 -5.10
N SER A 32 -2.33 -18.23 -6.16
CA SER A 32 -2.05 -18.67 -7.52
C SER A 32 -0.63 -18.30 -7.96
N ASP A 33 0.13 -19.31 -8.36
CA ASP A 33 1.49 -19.15 -8.87
C ASP A 33 1.48 -18.55 -10.29
N LEU A 34 2.22 -17.47 -10.49
CA LEU A 34 2.48 -16.88 -11.81
C LEU A 34 3.61 -17.62 -12.54
N PHE A 35 4.71 -17.83 -11.84
CA PHE A 35 5.85 -18.59 -12.34
C PHE A 35 6.69 -19.12 -11.18
N SER A 36 7.44 -20.18 -11.46
CA SER A 36 8.43 -20.72 -10.53
C SER A 36 9.78 -20.93 -11.21
N ILE A 37 10.85 -20.64 -10.49
CA ILE A 37 12.24 -20.75 -10.94
C ILE A 37 13.01 -21.59 -9.93
N ARG A 38 13.74 -22.60 -10.42
CA ARG A 38 14.69 -23.36 -9.60
C ARG A 38 15.96 -22.53 -9.43
N MET A 39 16.30 -22.24 -8.18
CA MET A 39 17.45 -21.40 -7.82
C MET A 39 18.72 -22.24 -7.71
N MET A 40 19.88 -21.61 -7.93
CA MET A 40 21.19 -22.27 -7.75
C MET A 40 21.44 -22.73 -6.31
N SER A 41 20.76 -22.14 -5.33
CA SER A 41 20.77 -22.60 -3.93
C SER A 41 20.03 -23.92 -3.69
N GLY A 42 19.35 -24.46 -4.70
CA GLY A 42 18.52 -25.66 -4.60
C GLY A 42 17.06 -25.40 -4.21
N GLY A 43 16.70 -24.16 -3.84
CA GLY A 43 15.33 -23.76 -3.56
C GLY A 43 14.49 -23.54 -4.82
N VAL A 44 13.17 -23.56 -4.67
CA VAL A 44 12.23 -23.11 -5.72
C VAL A 44 11.69 -21.75 -5.31
N PHE A 45 11.99 -20.72 -6.10
CA PHE A 45 11.33 -19.42 -5.97
C PHE A 45 10.02 -19.47 -6.75
N SER A 46 8.90 -19.25 -6.07
CA SER A 46 7.60 -19.06 -6.72
C SER A 46 7.15 -17.62 -6.50
N LEU A 47 6.65 -16.99 -7.56
CA LEU A 47 6.00 -15.69 -7.45
C LEU A 47 4.48 -15.91 -7.58
N THR A 48 3.74 -15.58 -6.53
CA THR A 48 2.27 -15.66 -6.54
C THR A 48 1.62 -14.35 -6.98
N LEU A 49 0.31 -14.38 -7.30
CA LEU A 49 -0.48 -13.16 -7.48
C LEU A 49 -0.46 -12.28 -6.22
N GLY A 50 -0.48 -12.90 -5.03
CA GLY A 50 -0.33 -12.22 -3.75
C GLY A 50 0.99 -11.47 -3.62
N ASP A 51 2.09 -12.07 -4.03
CA ASP A 51 3.40 -11.42 -4.00
C ASP A 51 3.47 -10.25 -4.99
N LEU A 52 2.88 -10.43 -6.18
CA LEU A 52 2.86 -9.38 -7.20
C LEU A 52 2.12 -8.12 -6.71
N ILE A 53 0.96 -8.26 -6.06
CA ILE A 53 0.22 -7.09 -5.56
C ILE A 53 0.97 -6.39 -4.42
N VAL A 54 1.70 -7.13 -3.57
CA VAL A 54 2.57 -6.52 -2.55
C VAL A 54 3.70 -5.74 -3.21
N LEU A 55 4.35 -6.29 -4.23
CA LEU A 55 5.40 -5.59 -4.99
C LEU A 55 4.87 -4.29 -5.64
N ILE A 56 3.67 -4.34 -6.23
CA ILE A 56 3.00 -3.15 -6.76
C ILE A 56 2.75 -2.13 -5.64
N GLY A 57 2.25 -2.58 -4.48
CA GLY A 57 2.05 -1.74 -3.31
C GLY A 57 3.33 -1.04 -2.84
N LEU A 58 4.45 -1.77 -2.80
CA LEU A 58 5.76 -1.21 -2.44
C LEU A 58 6.26 -0.16 -3.44
N ILE A 59 6.09 -0.39 -4.75
CA ILE A 59 6.46 0.59 -5.78
C ILE A 59 5.63 1.86 -5.63
N LEU A 60 4.32 1.73 -5.43
CA LEU A 60 3.43 2.87 -5.25
C LEU A 60 3.71 3.62 -3.95
N PHE A 61 4.03 2.90 -2.88
CA PHE A 61 4.47 3.49 -1.62
C PHE A 61 5.75 4.32 -1.80
N PHE A 62 6.72 3.82 -2.56
CA PHE A 62 7.93 4.59 -2.88
C PHE A 62 7.59 5.91 -3.61
N VAL A 63 6.67 5.84 -4.58
CA VAL A 63 6.21 7.04 -5.30
C VAL A 63 5.52 8.02 -4.34
N GLU A 64 4.70 7.56 -3.39
CA GLU A 64 4.10 8.41 -2.36
C GLU A 64 5.16 9.11 -1.50
N ILE A 65 6.19 8.38 -1.05
CA ILE A 65 7.29 8.99 -0.29
C ILE A 65 7.94 10.10 -1.12
N VAL A 66 8.31 9.84 -2.38
CA VAL A 66 8.93 10.84 -3.24
C VAL A 66 8.00 12.04 -3.45
N LYS A 67 6.70 11.81 -3.64
CA LYS A 67 5.68 12.87 -3.78
C LYS A 67 5.62 13.73 -2.52
N SER A 68 5.61 13.10 -1.34
CA SER A 68 5.52 13.79 -0.04
C SER A 68 6.71 14.73 0.24
N THR A 69 7.89 14.47 -0.34
CA THR A 69 9.06 15.35 -0.19
C THR A 69 8.91 16.70 -0.88
N ARG A 70 8.00 16.84 -1.86
CA ARG A 70 7.76 18.08 -2.58
C ARG A 70 6.73 18.93 -1.82
N THR A 71 7.20 19.63 -0.79
CA THR A 71 6.39 20.51 0.07
C THR A 71 5.56 21.51 -0.75
N THR A 72 4.27 21.26 -0.85
CA THR A 72 3.26 22.22 -1.31
C THR A 72 2.18 22.28 -0.24
N SER A 73 1.47 23.40 -0.08
CA SER A 73 0.39 23.62 0.90
C SER A 73 -0.79 22.59 0.85
N ALA A 74 -0.73 21.60 -0.03
CA ALA A 74 -1.61 20.43 -0.09
C ALA A 74 -1.32 19.34 0.96
N SER A 75 -0.25 19.49 1.77
CA SER A 75 0.25 18.46 2.69
C SER A 75 -0.77 17.90 3.71
N ILE A 76 -1.75 18.69 4.16
CA ILE A 76 -2.77 18.21 5.12
C ILE A 76 -3.78 17.29 4.43
N MET A 77 -4.20 17.62 3.20
CA MET A 77 -5.16 16.82 2.46
C MET A 77 -4.57 15.45 2.09
N ASP A 78 -3.30 15.42 1.68
CA ASP A 78 -2.58 14.19 1.37
C ASP A 78 -2.54 13.26 2.60
N HIS A 79 -2.27 13.82 3.77
CA HIS A 79 -2.24 13.06 5.02
C HIS A 79 -3.63 12.52 5.42
N LEU A 80 -4.69 13.34 5.31
CA LEU A 80 -6.05 12.92 5.63
C LEU A 80 -6.52 11.80 4.68
N LEU A 81 -6.24 11.92 3.38
CA LEU A 81 -6.62 10.91 2.40
C LEU A 81 -5.84 9.60 2.61
N SER A 82 -4.54 9.66 2.89
CA SER A 82 -3.74 8.47 3.23
C SER A 82 -4.27 7.79 4.50
N THR A 83 -4.60 8.58 5.52
CA THR A 83 -5.22 8.08 6.76
C THR A 83 -6.54 7.38 6.48
N PHE A 84 -7.37 7.95 5.61
CA PHE A 84 -8.63 7.34 5.20
C PHE A 84 -8.42 5.98 4.52
N VAL A 85 -7.44 5.88 3.61
CA VAL A 85 -7.10 4.61 2.95
C VAL A 85 -6.63 3.58 3.97
N PHE A 86 -5.78 3.96 4.92
CA PHE A 86 -5.37 3.06 6.01
C PHE A 86 -6.57 2.59 6.85
N VAL A 87 -7.50 3.49 7.21
CA VAL A 87 -8.70 3.12 7.96
C VAL A 87 -9.58 2.17 7.15
N ALA A 88 -9.70 2.36 5.84
CA ALA A 88 -10.43 1.43 4.97
C ALA A 88 -9.80 0.03 5.01
N PHE A 89 -8.47 -0.08 4.88
CA PHE A 89 -7.75 -1.35 5.09
C PHE A 89 -8.04 -1.94 6.48
N LEU A 90 -7.93 -1.15 7.54
CA LEU A 90 -8.13 -1.66 8.91
C LEU A 90 -9.54 -2.19 9.13
N VAL A 91 -10.56 -1.43 8.71
CA VAL A 91 -11.96 -1.83 8.84
C VAL A 91 -12.24 -3.09 8.03
N GLU A 92 -11.75 -3.15 6.79
CA GLU A 92 -11.95 -4.33 5.94
C GLU A 92 -11.25 -5.56 6.51
N PHE A 93 -10.00 -5.44 7.00
CA PHE A 93 -9.26 -6.54 7.65
C PHE A 93 -10.03 -7.14 8.83
N LEU A 94 -10.70 -6.30 9.61
CA LEU A 94 -11.44 -6.74 10.80
C LEU A 94 -12.82 -7.31 10.49
N LEU A 95 -13.46 -6.87 9.40
CA LEU A 95 -14.86 -7.18 9.11
C LEU A 95 -15.06 -8.17 7.95
N VAL A 96 -14.10 -8.30 7.03
CA VAL A 96 -14.23 -9.11 5.82
C VAL A 96 -13.42 -10.38 5.95
N LYS A 97 -14.09 -11.54 5.90
CA LYS A 97 -13.45 -12.85 6.01
C LYS A 97 -12.32 -13.06 4.97
N GLY A 98 -12.51 -12.58 3.74
CA GLY A 98 -11.49 -12.67 2.68
C GLY A 98 -10.29 -11.73 2.87
N ALA A 99 -10.41 -10.72 3.72
CA ALA A 99 -9.33 -9.82 4.06
C ALA A 99 -8.44 -10.37 5.20
N ALA A 100 -8.87 -11.43 5.90
CA ALA A 100 -8.06 -12.14 6.90
C ALA A 100 -6.95 -13.00 6.25
N HIS A 101 -6.07 -12.33 5.48
CA HIS A 101 -5.02 -12.93 4.66
C HIS A 101 -3.70 -12.17 4.84
N SER A 102 -2.57 -12.87 4.71
CA SER A 102 -1.23 -12.29 4.92
C SER A 102 -0.90 -11.16 3.95
N VAL A 103 -1.32 -11.30 2.69
CA VAL A 103 -1.16 -10.28 1.64
C VAL A 103 -1.89 -8.99 2.03
N PHE A 104 -3.16 -9.09 2.42
CA PHE A 104 -3.94 -7.92 2.81
C PHE A 104 -3.38 -7.24 4.06
N PHE A 105 -2.98 -8.04 5.06
CA PHE A 105 -2.32 -7.53 6.26
C PHE A 105 -1.03 -6.77 5.91
N THR A 106 -0.22 -7.29 4.99
CA THR A 106 1.01 -6.63 4.54
C THR A 106 0.71 -5.30 3.84
N LEU A 107 -0.29 -5.26 2.96
CA LEU A 107 -0.74 -4.02 2.32
C LEU A 107 -1.26 -3.00 3.35
N MET A 108 -2.01 -3.45 4.36
CA MET A 108 -2.45 -2.61 5.47
C MET A 108 -1.27 -2.03 6.26
N VAL A 109 -0.23 -2.82 6.53
CA VAL A 109 0.99 -2.33 7.19
C VAL A 109 1.72 -1.32 6.32
N ILE A 110 1.80 -1.52 5.00
CA ILE A 110 2.36 -0.53 4.08
C ILE A 110 1.56 0.79 4.17
N ALA A 111 0.22 0.72 4.20
CA ALA A 111 -0.63 1.90 4.39
C ALA A 111 -0.44 2.59 5.75
N LEU A 112 -0.22 1.82 6.82
CA LEU A 112 0.12 2.38 8.13
C LEU A 112 1.45 3.15 8.08
N VAL A 113 2.48 2.56 7.44
CA VAL A 113 3.78 3.21 7.30
C VAL A 113 3.67 4.49 6.46
N ASP A 114 2.81 4.51 5.43
CA ASP A 114 2.53 5.70 4.62
C ASP A 114 1.96 6.86 5.46
N VAL A 115 0.99 6.59 6.33
CA VAL A 115 0.44 7.60 7.26
C VAL A 115 1.53 8.17 8.17
N LEU A 116 2.38 7.30 8.73
CA LEU A 116 3.48 7.71 9.63
C LEU A 116 4.57 8.51 8.88
N ALA A 117 4.89 8.11 7.65
CA ALA A 117 5.85 8.80 6.79
C ALA A 117 5.34 10.19 6.41
N GLY A 118 4.07 10.30 5.99
CA GLY A 118 3.43 11.57 5.66
C GLY A 118 3.44 12.57 6.82
N PHE A 119 3.15 12.10 8.04
CA PHE A 119 3.23 12.94 9.24
C PHE A 119 4.67 13.35 9.59
N SER A 120 5.64 12.45 9.40
CA SER A 120 7.06 12.73 9.69
C SER A 120 7.63 13.82 8.78
N VAL A 121 7.23 13.86 7.51
CA VAL A 121 7.68 14.88 6.54
C VAL A 121 7.10 16.26 6.86
N SER A 122 5.81 16.34 7.22
CA SER A 122 5.17 17.63 7.55
C SER A 122 5.78 18.30 8.79
N MET A 123 6.11 17.52 9.84
CA MET A 123 6.78 18.04 11.03
C MET A 123 8.17 18.64 10.74
N ARG A 124 8.95 17.98 9.86
CA ARG A 124 10.28 18.50 9.47
C ARG A 124 10.19 19.81 8.69
N ALA A 125 9.17 19.97 7.85
CA ALA A 125 8.95 21.23 7.13
C ALA A 125 8.68 22.39 8.12
N ALA A 126 7.81 22.18 9.11
CA ALA A 126 7.48 23.18 10.13
C ALA A 126 8.68 23.58 11.01
N THR A 127 9.60 22.64 11.28
CA THR A 127 10.82 22.90 12.06
C THR A 127 11.86 23.71 11.28
N ARG A 128 11.84 23.68 9.94
CA ARG A 128 12.77 24.48 9.12
C ARG A 128 12.38 25.96 9.09
N ASP A 129 11.08 26.24 9.11
CA ASP A 129 10.56 27.62 9.03
C ASP A 129 10.87 28.45 10.28
N ILE A 130 10.97 27.82 11.46
CA ILE A 130 11.34 28.49 12.73
C ILE A 130 12.81 28.90 12.83
N ASN A 131 13.70 28.35 12.00
CA ASN A 131 15.13 28.69 12.00
C ASN A 131 15.50 29.80 10.99
N MET A 132 14.51 30.32 10.23
CA MET A 132 14.71 31.39 9.24
C MET A 132 14.26 32.78 9.74
N ASN A 133 13.96 32.91 11.03
CA ASN A 133 13.63 34.17 11.71
C ASN A 133 14.55 34.41 12.90
#